data_AF-A0A3C0R4Q6-F1
#
_entry.id   AF-A0A3C0R4Q6-F1
#
_cell.length_a   1.000
_cell.length_b   1.000
_cell.length_c   1.000
_cell.angle_alpha   90.00
_cell.angle_beta   90.00
_cell.angle_gamma   90.00
#
_symmetry.space_group_name_H-M   'P 1'
#
loop_
_entity.id
_entity.type
_entity.pdbx_description
1 polymer ?
#
loop_
_entity_poly.entity_id
_entity_poly.type
_entity_poly.pdbx_seq_one_letter_code
_entity_poly.pdbx_strand_id
1 'polypeptide(L)'
;VIVQRRSWTITLDEIGKGDFTGVSRDLVLAIERLRAQRDLPRFVYIRPTEQALRRSGAEGRDKDTKPVFVDLESYLFLEIFHRWLTKSGELEVTEMLPDPDHLLWKEADGRRTFELRTLIIPRS
;
A
#
# COMPACT_ATOMS: atom_id res chain seq x y z
N VAL A 1 -6.60 -20.61 -5.26
CA VAL A 1 -5.28 -20.02 -4.94
C VAL A 1 -5.22 -18.67 -5.64
N ILE A 2 -4.86 -17.61 -4.93
CA ILE A 2 -4.67 -16.29 -5.53
C ILE A 2 -3.19 -16.19 -5.90
N VAL A 3 -2.91 -16.18 -7.20
CA VAL A 3 -1.53 -16.12 -7.72
C VAL A 3 -1.01 -14.70 -7.88
N GLN A 4 -1.92 -13.73 -7.99
CA GLN A 4 -1.62 -12.30 -8.06
C GLN A 4 -2.80 -11.51 -7.48
N ARG A 5 -2.49 -10.48 -6.68
CA ARG A 5 -3.47 -9.51 -6.16
C ARG A 5 -3.64 -8.36 -7.15
N ARG A 6 -4.77 -7.65 -7.08
CA ARG A 6 -4.96 -6.41 -7.83
C ARG A 6 -3.97 -5.36 -7.34
N SER A 7 -3.29 -4.73 -8.30
CA SER A 7 -2.29 -3.70 -8.04
C SER A 7 -2.46 -2.54 -9.01
N TRP A 8 -2.01 -1.37 -8.57
CA TRP A 8 -2.05 -0.11 -9.29
C TRP A 8 -0.70 0.57 -9.20
N THR A 9 -0.34 1.31 -10.23
CA THR A 9 0.77 2.26 -10.18
C THR A 9 0.20 3.65 -9.99
N ILE A 10 0.62 4.33 -8.92
CA ILE A 10 0.22 5.69 -8.57
C ILE A 10 1.46 6.59 -8.64
N THR A 11 1.35 7.66 -9.39
CA THR A 11 2.39 8.69 -9.54
C THR A 11 2.06 9.94 -8.72
N LEU A 12 3.08 10.72 -8.37
CA LEU A 12 2.91 11.95 -7.59
C LEU A 12 1.97 12.96 -8.26
N ASP A 13 1.99 13.04 -9.60
CA ASP A 13 1.16 13.98 -10.36
C ASP A 13 -0.35 13.72 -10.21
N GLU A 14 -0.75 12.50 -9.83
CA GLU A 14 -2.16 12.13 -9.69
C GLU A 14 -2.81 12.63 -8.40
N ILE A 15 -2.02 12.93 -7.36
CA ILE A 15 -2.55 13.60 -6.16
C ILE A 15 -2.83 15.08 -6.47
N GLY A 16 -2.18 15.64 -7.50
CA GLY A 16 -2.29 17.03 -7.87
C GLY A 16 -1.46 17.95 -6.98
N LYS A 17 -1.55 19.26 -7.25
CA LYS A 17 -0.83 20.29 -6.49
C LYS A 17 -1.64 20.70 -5.26
N GLY A 18 -1.01 20.75 -4.10
CA GLY A 18 -1.63 21.20 -2.85
C GLY A 18 -0.58 21.41 -1.76
N ASP A 19 -0.91 22.25 -0.78
CA ASP A 19 -0.12 22.35 0.45
C ASP A 19 -0.59 21.26 1.42
N PHE A 20 0.22 20.21 1.53
CA PHE A 20 -0.05 19.06 2.40
C PHE A 20 0.77 19.12 3.69
N THR A 21 1.00 20.32 4.23
CA THR A 21 1.66 20.53 5.52
C THR A 21 0.69 20.41 6.69
N GLY A 22 1.17 19.88 7.82
CA GLY A 22 0.38 19.71 9.04
C GLY A 22 -0.85 18.81 8.83
N VAL A 23 -1.94 19.10 9.53
CA VAL A 23 -3.24 18.46 9.30
C VAL A 23 -3.94 19.16 8.12
N SER A 24 -3.87 18.55 6.94
CA SER A 24 -4.32 19.10 5.67
C SER A 24 -5.62 18.44 5.22
N ARG A 25 -6.71 19.23 5.18
CA ARG A 25 -7.97 18.83 4.54
C ARG A 25 -7.78 18.51 3.06
N ASP A 26 -6.88 19.23 2.39
CA ASP A 26 -6.65 19.06 0.95
C ASP A 26 -6.01 17.70 0.65
N LEU A 27 -5.16 17.19 1.54
CA LEU A 27 -4.63 15.83 1.42
C LEU A 27 -5.75 14.79 1.47
N VAL A 28 -6.69 14.91 2.41
CA VAL A 28 -7.84 14.02 2.52
C VAL A 28 -8.66 14.04 1.23
N LEU A 29 -8.99 15.24 0.73
CA LEU A 29 -9.77 15.38 -0.51
C LEU A 29 -9.03 14.85 -1.74
N ALA A 30 -7.72 15.04 -1.82
CA ALA A 30 -6.91 14.54 -2.93
C ALA A 30 -6.88 13.01 -2.94
N ILE A 31 -6.67 12.38 -1.78
CA ILE A 31 -6.67 10.91 -1.67
C ILE A 31 -8.06 10.34 -1.95
N GLU A 32 -9.14 10.94 -1.43
CA GLU A 32 -10.50 10.45 -1.71
C GLU A 32 -10.84 10.54 -3.20
N ARG A 33 -10.42 11.62 -3.89
CA ARG A 33 -10.57 11.72 -5.35
C ARG A 33 -9.77 10.64 -6.07
N LEU A 34 -8.51 10.41 -5.66
CA LEU A 34 -7.68 9.35 -6.22
C LEU A 34 -8.33 7.97 -6.04
N ARG A 35 -8.83 7.67 -4.83
CA ARG A 35 -9.55 6.43 -4.54
C ARG A 35 -10.74 6.23 -5.46
N ALA A 36 -11.57 7.26 -5.62
CA ALA A 36 -12.75 7.20 -6.48
C ALA A 36 -12.38 7.02 -7.97
N GLN A 37 -11.32 7.68 -8.44
CA GLN A 37 -10.88 7.62 -9.83
C GLN A 37 -10.22 6.28 -10.19
N ARG A 38 -9.45 5.71 -9.26
CA ARG A 38 -8.68 4.48 -9.47
C ARG A 38 -9.35 3.23 -8.91
N ASP A 39 -10.51 3.39 -8.26
CA ASP A 39 -11.26 2.33 -7.59
C ASP A 39 -10.38 1.60 -6.55
N LEU A 40 -9.73 2.38 -5.66
CA LEU A 40 -8.84 1.84 -4.63
C LEU A 40 -9.63 1.40 -3.39
N PRO A 41 -9.37 0.21 -2.83
CA PRO A 41 -9.94 -0.20 -1.56
C PRO A 41 -9.35 0.65 -0.42
N ARG A 42 -10.05 0.66 0.74
CA ARG A 42 -9.58 1.37 1.94
C ARG A 42 -8.21 0.89 2.42
N PHE A 43 -8.03 -0.42 2.48
CA PHE A 43 -6.84 -1.06 3.02
C PHE A 43 -5.92 -1.53 1.90
N VAL A 44 -4.70 -0.98 1.86
CA VAL A 44 -3.72 -1.27 0.81
C VAL A 44 -2.33 -1.51 1.39
N TYR A 45 -1.49 -2.13 0.58
CA TYR A 45 -0.04 -2.13 0.77
C TYR A 45 0.61 -1.23 -0.27
N ILE A 46 1.60 -0.45 0.15
CA ILE A 46 2.38 0.41 -0.75
C ILE A 46 3.85 0.03 -0.74
N ARG A 47 4.51 0.17 -1.89
CA ARG A 47 5.97 0.20 -2.01
C ARG A 47 6.38 1.02 -3.23
N PRO A 48 7.61 1.56 -3.29
CA PRO A 48 8.16 2.11 -4.52
C PRO A 48 8.16 1.05 -5.61
N THR A 49 7.89 1.47 -6.85
CA THR A 49 8.04 0.58 -8.01
C THR A 49 9.51 0.21 -8.19
N GLU A 50 9.78 -0.91 -8.87
CA GLU A 50 11.15 -1.28 -9.22
C GLU A 50 11.87 -0.17 -9.99
N GLN A 51 11.14 0.54 -10.86
CA GLN A 51 11.69 1.67 -11.62
C GLN A 51 12.09 2.83 -10.69
N ALA A 52 11.28 3.14 -9.68
CA ALA A 52 11.61 4.16 -8.67
C ALA A 52 12.82 3.77 -7.81
N LEU A 53 12.94 2.48 -7.45
CA LEU A 53 14.09 1.96 -6.72
C LEU A 53 15.39 2.05 -7.54
N ARG A 54 15.33 1.70 -8.83
CA ARG A 54 16.47 1.82 -9.75
C ARG A 54 16.94 3.26 -9.88
N ARG A 55 16.02 4.22 -10.08
CA ARG A 55 16.36 5.66 -10.19
C ARG A 55 17.06 6.21 -8.95
N SER A 56 16.74 5.70 -7.77
CA SER A 56 17.30 6.15 -6.50
C SER A 56 18.54 5.38 -6.05
N GLY A 57 18.97 4.34 -6.78
CA GLY A 57 20.06 3.46 -6.35
C GLY A 57 19.76 2.66 -5.09
N ALA A 58 18.47 2.49 -4.75
CA ALA A 58 17.99 1.75 -3.59
C ALA A 58 17.59 0.30 -3.92
N GLU A 59 17.88 -0.16 -5.14
CA GLU A 59 17.69 -1.55 -5.55
C GLU A 59 18.39 -2.51 -4.56
N GLY A 60 17.67 -3.53 -4.10
CA GLY A 60 18.17 -4.53 -3.16
C GLY A 60 18.17 -4.12 -1.68
N ARG A 61 17.72 -2.91 -1.32
CA ARG A 61 17.53 -2.51 0.08
C ARG A 61 16.19 -3.04 0.59
N ASP A 62 16.24 -4.10 1.41
CA ASP A 62 15.04 -4.78 1.95
C ASP A 62 13.99 -3.81 2.55
N LYS A 63 14.47 -2.78 3.27
CA LYS A 63 13.61 -1.74 3.86
C LYS A 63 12.80 -0.94 2.85
N ASP A 64 13.36 -0.66 1.67
CA ASP A 64 12.69 0.11 0.63
C ASP A 64 11.83 -0.80 -0.27
N THR A 65 12.02 -2.12 -0.21
CA THR A 65 11.22 -3.11 -0.98
C THR A 65 10.04 -3.68 -0.21
N LYS A 66 10.05 -3.62 1.14
CA LYS A 66 9.01 -4.18 1.98
C LYS A 66 7.70 -3.39 1.85
N PRO A 67 6.57 -4.03 1.48
CA PRO A 67 5.29 -3.35 1.42
C PRO A 67 4.83 -2.84 2.80
N VAL A 68 4.32 -1.62 2.84
CA VAL A 68 3.81 -0.95 4.04
C VAL A 68 2.30 -0.91 4.00
N PHE A 69 1.64 -1.34 5.09
CA PHE A 69 0.19 -1.22 5.23
C PHE A 69 -0.23 0.24 5.36
N VAL A 70 -1.31 0.60 4.66
CA VAL A 70 -1.93 1.93 4.68
C VAL A 70 -3.45 1.76 4.76
N ASP A 71 -4.05 2.41 5.76
CA ASP A 71 -5.49 2.66 5.82
C ASP A 71 -5.77 4.04 5.21
N LEU A 72 -6.38 4.08 4.02
CA LEU A 72 -6.66 5.32 3.30
C LEU A 72 -7.77 6.18 3.93
N GLU A 73 -8.36 5.78 5.07
CA GLU A 73 -9.27 6.61 5.86
C GLU A 73 -8.61 7.16 7.14
N SER A 74 -7.37 6.76 7.43
CA SER A 74 -6.61 7.25 8.57
C SER A 74 -5.65 8.35 8.14
N TYR A 75 -5.82 9.54 8.71
CA TYR A 75 -5.01 10.71 8.37
C TYR A 75 -3.49 10.46 8.49
N LEU A 76 -3.07 9.77 9.57
CA LEU A 76 -1.66 9.42 9.78
C LEU A 76 -1.10 8.57 8.63
N PHE A 77 -1.91 7.62 8.13
CA PHE A 77 -1.53 6.77 7.01
C PHE A 77 -1.55 7.54 5.69
N LEU A 78 -2.41 8.54 5.53
CA LEU A 78 -2.37 9.46 4.38
C LEU A 78 -1.06 10.24 4.32
N GLU A 79 -0.58 10.74 5.46
CA GLU A 79 0.73 11.42 5.52
C GLU A 79 1.89 10.49 5.16
N ILE A 80 1.84 9.23 5.64
CA ILE A 80 2.83 8.21 5.29
C ILE A 80 2.78 7.93 3.78
N PHE A 81 1.59 7.72 3.22
CA PHE A 81 1.38 7.50 1.79
C PHE A 81 1.97 8.65 0.97
N HIS A 82 1.58 9.88 1.29
CA HIS A 82 2.05 11.08 0.59
C HIS A 82 3.57 11.26 0.70
N ARG A 83 4.16 11.01 1.87
CA ARG A 83 5.62 11.10 2.06
C ARG A 83 6.37 10.07 1.22
N TRP A 84 5.89 8.83 1.15
CA TRP A 84 6.49 7.80 0.31
C TRP A 84 6.36 8.14 -1.17
N LEU A 85 5.19 8.61 -1.60
CA LEU A 85 4.96 9.01 -2.98
C LEU A 85 5.83 10.21 -3.38
N THR A 86 5.96 11.21 -2.49
CA THR A 86 6.84 12.37 -2.70
C THR A 86 8.30 11.94 -2.80
N LYS A 87 8.75 11.02 -1.94
CA LYS A 87 10.14 10.52 -1.93
C LYS A 87 10.48 9.74 -3.21
N SER A 88 9.58 8.87 -3.65
CA SER A 88 9.85 7.91 -4.73
C SER A 88 9.35 8.35 -6.11
N GLY A 89 8.46 9.35 -6.15
CA GLY A 89 7.75 9.84 -7.34
C GLY A 89 6.64 8.91 -7.82
N GLU A 90 6.74 7.62 -7.52
CA GLU A 90 5.81 6.58 -7.96
C GLU A 90 5.78 5.43 -6.95
N LEU A 91 4.58 4.90 -6.71
CA LEU A 91 4.34 3.74 -5.85
C LEU A 91 3.54 2.67 -6.59
N GLU A 92 3.87 1.42 -6.31
CA GLU A 92 2.96 0.31 -6.49
C GLU A 92 2.05 0.22 -5.24
N VAL A 93 0.75 0.25 -5.49
CA VAL A 93 -0.29 0.06 -4.49
C VAL A 93 -0.93 -1.30 -4.77
N THR A 94 -1.09 -2.15 -3.76
CA THR A 94 -1.70 -3.48 -3.89
C THR A 94 -2.81 -3.62 -2.87
N GLU A 95 -3.90 -4.28 -3.23
CA GLU A 95 -4.99 -4.54 -2.29
C GLU A 95 -4.50 -5.34 -1.06
N MET A 96 -5.05 -5.06 0.11
CA MET A 96 -4.90 -5.94 1.27
C MET A 96 -5.86 -7.12 1.12
N LEU A 97 -5.32 -8.35 1.08
CA LEU A 97 -6.12 -9.55 0.94
C LEU A 97 -5.56 -10.72 1.77
N PRO A 98 -6.31 -11.27 2.75
CA PRO A 98 -7.61 -10.79 3.23
C PRO A 98 -7.52 -9.38 3.85
N ASP A 99 -8.57 -8.58 3.68
CA ASP A 99 -8.72 -7.33 4.44
C ASP A 99 -9.04 -7.64 5.92
N PRO A 100 -8.99 -6.63 6.83
CA PRO A 100 -9.26 -6.82 8.25
C PRO A 100 -10.64 -7.42 8.56
N ASP A 101 -11.65 -7.12 7.73
CA ASP A 101 -13.02 -7.60 7.87
C ASP A 101 -13.19 -9.05 7.40
N HIS A 102 -12.20 -9.61 6.70
CA HIS A 102 -12.18 -10.98 6.23
C HIS A 102 -11.12 -11.87 6.91
N LEU A 103 -10.48 -11.40 7.98
CA LEU A 103 -9.56 -12.21 8.78
C LEU A 103 -10.27 -13.37 9.48
N LEU A 104 -9.81 -14.59 9.21
CA LEU A 104 -10.45 -15.83 9.67
C LEU A 104 -10.07 -16.21 11.11
N TRP A 105 -8.88 -15.83 11.58
CA TRP A 105 -8.45 -16.11 12.94
C TRP A 105 -8.96 -15.03 13.89
N LYS A 106 -9.92 -15.41 14.75
CA LYS A 106 -10.57 -14.54 15.73
C LYS A 106 -10.20 -14.99 17.15
N GLU A 107 -9.77 -14.05 17.97
CA GLU A 107 -9.45 -14.20 19.39
C GLU A 107 -10.31 -13.23 20.21
N ALA A 108 -10.31 -13.38 21.55
CA ALA A 108 -11.13 -12.56 22.44
C ALA A 108 -10.84 -11.04 22.35
N ASP A 109 -9.61 -10.67 21.97
CA ASP A 109 -9.13 -9.29 21.83
C ASP A 109 -9.09 -8.79 20.38
N GLY A 110 -9.57 -9.59 19.41
CA GLY A 110 -9.66 -9.18 18.01
C GLY A 110 -9.18 -10.23 17.02
N ARG A 111 -8.91 -9.79 15.79
CA ARG A 111 -8.55 -10.69 14.68
C ARG A 111 -7.04 -10.72 14.46
N ARG A 112 -6.54 -11.81 13.87
CA ARG A 112 -5.11 -12.02 13.62
C ARG A 112 -4.84 -12.27 12.14
N THR A 113 -3.77 -11.66 11.65
CA THR A 113 -3.14 -12.01 10.38
C THR A 113 -2.21 -13.20 10.59
N PHE A 114 -2.18 -14.14 9.67
CA PHE A 114 -1.23 -15.25 9.69
C PHE A 114 -0.82 -15.62 8.27
N GLU A 115 0.31 -16.31 8.15
CA GLU A 115 0.82 -16.88 6.91
C GLU A 115 1.13 -18.35 7.16
N LEU A 116 0.73 -19.23 6.24
CA LEU A 116 1.07 -20.65 6.27
C LEU A 116 2.14 -20.92 5.22
N ARG A 117 3.22 -21.58 5.64
CA ARG A 117 4.26 -22.06 4.72
C ARG A 117 4.07 -23.54 4.48
N THR A 118 3.99 -23.94 3.22
CA THR A 118 3.84 -25.34 2.81
C THR A 118 5.01 -25.75 1.94
N LEU A 119 5.61 -26.90 2.23
CA LEU A 119 6.63 -27.55 1.40
C LEU A 119 5.95 -28.65 0.57
N ILE A 120 6.06 -28.57 -0.77
CA ILE A 120 5.55 -29.59 -1.69
C ILE A 120 6.74 -30.42 -2.17
N ILE A 121 6.74 -31.72 -1.89
CA ILE A 121 7.75 -32.66 -2.39
C ILE A 121 7.16 -33.38 -3.60
N PRO A 122 7.72 -33.21 -4.82
CA PRO A 122 7.25 -33.92 -6.00
C PRO A 122 7.36 -35.44 -5.82
N ARG A 123 6.42 -36.19 -6.40
CA ARG A 123 6.58 -37.65 -6.51
C ARG A 123 7.61 -37.94 -7.60
N SER A 124 8.56 -38.82 -7.28
CA SER A 124 9.52 -39.43 -8.23
C SER A 124 8.83 -40.34 -9.23
#